data_AF-A0A418R0C1-F1
#
_entry.id   AF-A0A418R0C1-F1
#
_cell.length_a   1.000
_cell.length_b   1.000
_cell.length_c   1.000
_cell.angle_alpha   90.00
_cell.angle_beta   90.00
_cell.angle_gamma   90.00
#
_symmetry.space_group_name_H-M   'P 1'
#
loop_
_entity.id
_entity.type
_entity.pdbx_description
1 polymer ?
#
loop_
_entity_poly.entity_id
_entity_poly.type
_entity_poly.pdbx_seq_one_letter_code
_entity_poly.pdbx_strand_id
1 'polypeptide(L)'
;MRLAMTVQGLVYDGAGGSFPAPPALPEPPPDVQELDYRLRQCRVKMQGLELELATLHRRAAPYLARLAAAPALRAYPGPVANPEDEADWLTIFELGARRQLREKCGATARLLLEARLAGLRCEAELLAEAVELAS
;
A
#
# COMPACT_ATOMS: atom_id res chain seq x y z
N MET A 1 -24.64 -20.43 33.35
CA MET A 1 -25.55 -19.66 34.23
C MET A 1 -25.06 -18.23 34.47
N ARG A 2 -23.82 -18.00 34.93
CA ARG A 2 -23.23 -16.65 35.11
C ARG A 2 -23.29 -15.75 33.86
N LEU A 3 -22.91 -16.28 32.68
CA LEU A 3 -22.96 -15.54 31.41
C LEU A 3 -24.37 -15.05 31.03
N ALA A 4 -25.41 -15.85 31.32
CA ALA A 4 -26.80 -15.48 31.05
C ALA A 4 -27.30 -14.37 31.97
N MET A 5 -26.85 -14.34 33.23
CA MET A 5 -27.18 -13.27 34.19
C MET A 5 -26.46 -11.96 33.84
N THR A 6 -25.19 -12.02 33.40
CA THR A 6 -24.44 -10.83 32.96
C THR A 6 -25.02 -10.17 31.70
N VAL A 7 -25.56 -10.94 30.75
CA VAL A 7 -26.26 -10.39 29.58
C VAL A 7 -27.55 -9.66 29.99
N GLN A 8 -28.17 -10.07 31.10
CA GLN A 8 -29.34 -9.42 31.68
C GLN A 8 -28.99 -8.26 32.62
N GLY A 9 -27.70 -7.89 32.72
CA GLY A 9 -27.23 -6.83 33.62
C GLY A 9 -27.40 -7.19 35.10
N LEU A 10 -27.33 -8.48 35.46
CA LEU A 10 -27.48 -8.96 36.82
C LEU A 10 -26.21 -9.65 37.32
N VAL A 11 -25.87 -9.42 38.58
CA VAL A 11 -24.75 -10.05 39.30
C VAL A 11 -25.32 -10.91 40.43
N TYR A 12 -24.73 -12.10 40.60
CA TYR A 12 -25.12 -13.05 41.66
C TYR A 12 -24.39 -12.72 42.96
N ASP A 13 -25.13 -12.62 44.07
CA ASP A 13 -24.61 -12.22 45.39
C ASP A 13 -24.07 -13.37 46.26
N GLY A 14 -24.16 -14.62 45.80
CA GLY A 14 -23.72 -15.78 46.58
C GLY A 14 -24.77 -16.35 47.54
N ALA A 15 -25.79 -15.57 47.91
CA ALA A 15 -26.85 -15.94 48.85
C ALA A 15 -28.15 -16.41 48.17
N GLY A 16 -28.14 -16.55 46.84
CA GLY A 16 -29.30 -16.92 46.03
C GLY A 16 -30.00 -15.72 45.39
N GLY A 17 -29.53 -14.49 45.61
CA GLY A 17 -30.07 -13.26 45.05
C GLY A 17 -29.34 -12.77 43.80
N SER A 18 -30.01 -11.93 43.03
CA SER A 18 -29.44 -11.21 41.89
C SER A 18 -29.72 -9.72 42.01
N PHE A 19 -28.70 -8.89 41.83
CA PHE A 19 -28.81 -7.43 41.87
C PHE A 19 -28.32 -6.81 40.55
N PRO A 20 -28.77 -5.60 40.19
CA PRO A 20 -28.30 -4.92 38.98
C PRO A 20 -26.79 -4.75 39.00
N ALA A 21 -26.16 -5.05 37.87
CA ALA A 21 -24.73 -4.89 37.70
C ALA A 21 -24.34 -3.42 37.93
N PRO A 22 -23.20 -3.17 38.60
CA PRO A 22 -22.67 -1.82 38.70
C PRO A 22 -22.46 -1.24 37.29
N PRO A 23 -22.59 0.10 37.14
CA PRO A 23 -22.39 0.75 35.85
C PRO A 23 -21.01 0.39 35.29
N ALA A 24 -20.94 0.20 33.98
CA ALA A 24 -19.68 -0.07 33.31
C ALA A 24 -18.67 1.04 33.63
N LEU A 25 -17.46 0.65 33.98
CA LEU A 25 -16.37 1.61 34.09
C LEU A 25 -16.16 2.28 32.72
N PRO A 26 -15.85 3.58 32.69
CA PRO A 26 -15.53 4.26 31.44
C PRO A 26 -14.33 3.58 30.79
N GLU A 27 -14.33 3.58 29.45
CA GLU A 27 -13.18 3.10 28.69
C GLU A 27 -11.95 3.96 29.04
N PRO A 28 -10.78 3.33 29.29
CA PRO A 28 -9.56 4.10 29.54
C PRO A 28 -9.22 4.98 28.32
N PRO A 29 -8.59 6.15 28.54
CA PRO A 29 -8.14 6.97 27.44
C PRO A 29 -7.08 6.24 26.60
N PRO A 30 -6.94 6.57 25.31
CA PRO A 30 -5.90 6.02 24.46
C PRO A 30 -4.48 6.28 25.00
N ASP A 31 -3.57 5.32 24.79
CA ASP A 31 -2.15 5.50 25.14
C ASP A 31 -1.44 6.33 24.05
N VAL A 32 -1.18 7.60 24.37
CA VAL A 32 -0.49 8.55 23.48
C VAL A 32 0.90 8.05 23.07
N GLN A 33 1.64 7.39 23.96
CA GLN A 33 3.01 6.94 23.66
C GLN A 33 2.99 5.80 22.63
N GLU A 34 2.03 4.88 22.74
CA GLU A 34 1.84 3.81 21.76
C GLU A 34 1.40 4.39 20.41
N LEU A 35 0.45 5.34 20.40
CA LEU A 35 0.01 6.02 19.18
C LEU A 35 1.18 6.71 18.46
N ASP A 36 1.98 7.46 19.20
CA ASP A 36 3.18 8.14 18.68
C ASP A 36 4.21 7.16 18.13
N TYR A 37 4.42 6.03 18.82
CA TYR A 37 5.33 4.99 18.37
C TYR A 37 4.85 4.38 17.04
N ARG A 38 3.56 4.08 16.90
CA ARG A 38 2.97 3.58 15.65
C ARG A 38 3.08 4.59 14.53
N LEU A 39 2.83 5.87 14.80
CA LEU A 39 2.99 6.94 13.82
C LEU A 39 4.43 7.00 13.28
N ARG A 40 5.43 6.92 14.16
CA ARG A 40 6.84 6.84 13.74
C ARG A 40 7.13 5.62 12.88
N GLN A 41 6.59 4.44 13.25
CA GLN A 41 6.76 3.23 12.45
C GLN A 41 6.15 3.36 11.05
N CYS A 42 4.95 3.94 10.91
CA CYS A 42 4.31 4.15 9.60
C CYS A 42 5.16 5.08 8.72
N ARG A 43 5.66 6.19 9.28
CA ARG A 43 6.53 7.12 8.55
C ARG A 43 7.81 6.45 8.03
N VAL A 44 8.47 5.64 8.85
CA VAL A 44 9.69 4.91 8.43
C VAL A 44 9.37 3.90 7.32
N LYS A 45 8.27 3.14 7.46
CA LYS A 45 7.83 2.18 6.43
C LYS A 45 7.51 2.88 5.11
N MET A 46 6.84 4.03 5.16
CA MET A 46 6.54 4.83 3.97
C MET A 46 7.81 5.24 3.23
N GLN A 47 8.81 5.77 3.94
CA GLN A 47 10.09 6.16 3.33
C GLN A 47 10.77 4.98 2.60
N GLY A 48 10.74 3.78 3.19
CA GLY A 48 11.28 2.58 2.56
C GLY A 48 10.55 2.20 1.26
N LEU A 49 9.22 2.22 1.28
CA LEU A 49 8.40 1.90 0.11
C LEU A 49 8.52 2.96 -0.99
N GLU A 50 8.65 4.24 -0.63
CA GLU A 50 8.88 5.33 -1.59
C GLU A 50 10.22 5.17 -2.31
N LEU A 51 11.27 4.78 -1.60
CA LEU A 51 12.58 4.48 -2.19
C LEU A 51 12.52 3.26 -3.11
N GLU A 52 11.82 2.21 -2.71
CA GLU A 52 11.62 1.01 -3.54
C GLU A 52 10.86 1.36 -4.82
N LEU A 53 9.77 2.12 -4.71
CA LEU A 53 8.98 2.56 -5.84
C LEU A 53 9.81 3.43 -6.80
N ALA A 54 10.57 4.39 -6.28
CA ALA A 54 11.48 5.22 -7.08
C ALA A 54 12.53 4.35 -7.82
N THR A 55 13.04 3.30 -7.17
CA THR A 55 13.97 2.35 -7.79
C THR A 55 13.32 1.60 -8.94
N LEU A 56 12.09 1.11 -8.76
CA LEU A 56 11.34 0.44 -9.84
C LEU A 56 11.05 1.39 -11.01
N HIS A 57 10.70 2.65 -10.74
CA HIS A 57 10.52 3.65 -11.78
C HIS A 57 11.79 3.88 -12.59
N ARG A 58 12.93 4.08 -11.92
CA ARG A 58 14.22 4.26 -12.60
C ARG A 58 14.58 3.06 -13.49
N ARG A 59 14.32 1.84 -13.00
CA ARG A 59 14.54 0.61 -13.78
C ARG A 59 13.56 0.46 -14.95
N ALA A 60 12.32 0.90 -14.80
CA ALA A 60 11.29 0.85 -15.85
C ALA A 60 11.50 1.89 -16.97
N ALA A 61 12.06 3.05 -16.62
CA ALA A 61 12.22 4.21 -17.51
C ALA A 61 12.79 3.87 -18.90
N PRO A 62 13.93 3.15 -19.05
CA PRO A 62 14.47 2.85 -20.37
C PRO A 62 13.53 2.00 -21.23
N TYR A 63 12.78 1.08 -20.63
CA TYR A 63 11.86 0.22 -21.37
C TYR A 63 10.58 0.96 -21.78
N LEU A 64 10.07 1.84 -20.91
CA LEU A 64 8.95 2.71 -21.26
C LEU A 64 9.33 3.67 -22.40
N ALA A 65 10.54 4.22 -22.37
CA ALA A 65 11.06 5.05 -23.46
C ALA A 65 11.14 4.29 -24.78
N ARG A 66 11.60 3.02 -24.76
CA ARG A 66 11.58 2.15 -25.95
C ARG A 66 10.16 1.97 -26.49
N LEU A 67 9.19 1.63 -25.63
CA LEU A 67 7.80 1.46 -26.07
C LEU A 67 7.20 2.75 -26.62
N ALA A 68 7.52 3.90 -26.04
CA ALA A 68 7.07 5.20 -26.52
C ALA A 68 7.70 5.58 -27.87
N ALA A 69 8.94 5.17 -28.13
CA ALA A 69 9.63 5.43 -29.39
C ALA A 69 9.17 4.52 -30.54
N ALA A 70 8.68 3.31 -30.25
CA ALA A 70 8.35 2.31 -31.26
C ALA A 70 7.39 2.79 -32.37
N PRO A 71 6.31 3.56 -32.09
CA PRO A 71 5.45 4.10 -33.15
C PRO A 71 6.17 5.08 -34.07
N ALA A 72 7.00 5.97 -33.51
CA ALA A 72 7.76 6.95 -34.27
C ALA A 72 8.82 6.26 -35.16
N LEU A 73 9.47 5.22 -34.64
CA LEU A 73 10.42 4.42 -35.41
C LEU A 73 9.73 3.68 -36.57
N ARG A 74 8.53 3.12 -36.36
CA ARG A 74 7.74 2.49 -37.43
C ARG A 74 7.27 3.46 -38.51
N ALA A 75 7.02 4.71 -38.14
CA ALA A 75 6.56 5.74 -39.06
C ALA A 75 7.73 6.50 -39.73
N TYR A 76 8.98 6.12 -39.46
CA TYR A 76 10.14 6.84 -39.98
C TYR A 76 10.22 6.69 -41.51
N PRO A 77 10.18 7.80 -42.27
CA PRO A 77 10.13 7.76 -43.73
C PRO A 77 11.52 7.67 -44.38
N GLY A 78 12.57 7.50 -43.59
CA GLY A 78 13.94 7.50 -44.09
C GLY A 78 14.29 6.23 -44.88
N PRO A 79 15.44 6.23 -45.58
CA PRO A 79 15.86 5.08 -46.35
C PRO A 79 16.15 3.89 -45.42
N VAL A 80 15.55 2.75 -45.75
CA VAL A 80 15.74 1.48 -45.08
C VAL A 80 16.50 0.54 -46.00
N ALA A 81 17.61 -0.04 -45.52
CA ALA A 81 18.42 -0.96 -46.32
C ALA A 81 17.68 -2.28 -46.62
N ASN A 82 16.97 -2.82 -45.63
CA ASN A 82 16.11 -4.00 -45.77
C ASN A 82 14.86 -3.84 -44.89
N PRO A 83 13.66 -3.67 -45.48
CA PRO A 83 12.41 -3.50 -44.74
C PRO A 83 12.05 -4.68 -43.83
N GLU A 84 12.41 -5.91 -44.22
CA GLU A 84 12.11 -7.11 -43.43
C GLU A 84 12.97 -7.15 -42.15
N ASP A 85 14.28 -6.92 -42.29
CA ASP A 85 15.20 -6.88 -41.15
C ASP A 85 14.83 -5.77 -40.16
N GLU A 86 14.38 -4.61 -40.65
CA GLU A 86 13.94 -3.52 -39.80
C GLU A 86 12.62 -3.84 -39.06
N ALA A 87 11.66 -4.46 -39.75
CA ALA A 87 10.41 -4.91 -39.14
C ALA A 87 10.66 -5.96 -38.04
N ASP A 88 11.56 -6.91 -38.28
CA ASP A 88 11.96 -7.92 -37.31
C ASP A 88 12.68 -7.29 -36.11
N TRP A 89 13.61 -6.36 -36.36
CA TRP A 89 14.28 -5.62 -35.30
C TRP A 89 13.29 -4.82 -34.43
N LEU A 90 12.36 -4.09 -35.03
CA LEU A 90 11.33 -3.32 -34.31
C LEU A 90 10.43 -4.22 -33.47
N THR A 91 10.12 -5.42 -33.98
CA THR A 91 9.36 -6.43 -33.25
C THR A 91 10.11 -6.92 -32.01
N ILE A 92 11.39 -7.29 -32.16
CA ILE A 92 12.25 -7.70 -31.04
C ILE A 92 12.43 -6.57 -30.03
N PHE A 93 12.60 -5.33 -30.51
CA PHE A 93 12.76 -4.13 -29.69
C PHE A 93 11.55 -3.91 -28.77
N GLU A 94 10.33 -4.01 -29.32
CA GLU A 94 9.09 -3.85 -28.55
C GLU A 94 8.85 -5.03 -27.60
N LEU A 95 8.95 -6.27 -28.10
CA LEU A 95 8.72 -7.47 -27.30
C LEU A 95 9.71 -7.57 -26.14
N GLY A 96 10.98 -7.24 -26.39
CA GLY A 96 12.02 -7.19 -25.38
C GLY A 96 11.70 -6.18 -24.28
N ALA A 97 11.26 -4.97 -24.63
CA ALA A 97 10.86 -3.96 -23.64
C ALA A 97 9.64 -4.40 -22.82
N ARG A 98 8.60 -4.96 -23.45
CA ARG A 98 7.42 -5.50 -22.75
C ARG A 98 7.78 -6.63 -21.79
N ARG A 99 8.68 -7.53 -22.20
CA ARG A 99 9.16 -8.64 -21.38
C ARG A 99 9.91 -8.13 -20.15
N GLN A 100 10.87 -7.23 -20.34
CA GLN A 100 11.66 -6.66 -19.23
C GLN A 100 10.78 -5.89 -18.23
N LEU A 101 9.81 -5.11 -18.73
CA LEU A 101 8.84 -4.46 -17.85
C LEU A 101 8.08 -5.48 -17.02
N ARG A 102 7.61 -6.58 -17.61
CA ARG A 102 6.85 -7.62 -16.89
C ARG A 102 7.70 -8.35 -15.85
N GLU A 103 8.93 -8.72 -16.18
CA GLU A 103 9.78 -9.58 -15.36
C GLU A 103 10.60 -8.84 -14.30
N LYS A 104 10.99 -7.58 -14.56
CA LYS A 104 11.99 -6.87 -13.73
C LYS A 104 11.50 -5.57 -13.10
N CYS A 105 10.46 -4.95 -13.67
CA CYS A 105 10.00 -3.61 -13.27
C CYS A 105 8.47 -3.50 -13.23
N GLY A 106 7.81 -4.64 -12.97
CA GLY A 106 6.41 -4.91 -13.24
C GLY A 106 5.46 -3.79 -12.84
N ALA A 107 4.54 -3.45 -13.75
CA ALA A 107 3.40 -2.59 -13.44
C ALA A 107 2.64 -3.09 -12.21
N THR A 108 2.49 -4.41 -12.05
CA THR A 108 1.89 -5.03 -10.86
C THR A 108 2.64 -4.72 -9.58
N ALA A 109 3.97 -4.87 -9.56
CA ALA A 109 4.77 -4.62 -8.36
C ALA A 109 4.68 -3.15 -7.94
N ARG A 110 4.78 -2.23 -8.92
CA ARG A 110 4.59 -0.80 -8.69
C ARG A 110 3.19 -0.48 -8.14
N LEU A 111 2.14 -1.00 -8.78
CA LEU A 111 0.76 -0.77 -8.36
C LEU A 111 0.50 -1.28 -6.92
N LEU A 112 1.05 -2.44 -6.56
CA LEU A 112 0.94 -2.98 -5.21
C LEU A 112 1.66 -2.10 -4.18
N LEU A 113 2.84 -1.57 -4.52
CA LEU A 113 3.57 -0.64 -3.64
C LEU A 113 2.85 0.69 -3.48
N GLU A 114 2.30 1.24 -4.57
CA GLU A 114 1.48 2.46 -4.56
C GLU A 114 0.24 2.27 -3.66
N ALA A 115 -0.46 1.14 -3.78
CA ALA A 115 -1.61 0.82 -2.93
C ALA A 115 -1.23 0.68 -1.45
N ARG A 116 -0.11 0.02 -1.15
CA ARG A 116 0.41 -0.10 0.23
C ARG A 116 0.80 1.26 0.81
N LEU A 117 1.43 2.12 0.01
CA LEU A 117 1.76 3.49 0.42
C LEU A 117 0.51 4.30 0.74
N ALA A 118 -0.55 4.19 -0.08
CA ALA A 118 -1.81 4.88 0.19
C ALA A 118 -2.44 4.41 1.52
N GLY A 119 -2.42 3.10 1.79
CA GLY A 119 -2.88 2.55 3.07
C GLY A 119 -2.10 3.09 4.27
N LEU A 120 -0.76 3.08 4.20
CA LEU A 120 0.08 3.60 5.28
C LEU A 120 -0.05 5.11 5.50
N ARG A 121 -0.31 5.88 4.43
CA ARG A 121 -0.59 7.32 4.54
C ARG A 121 -1.86 7.59 5.31
N CYS A 122 -2.95 6.90 4.95
CA CYS A 122 -4.22 6.99 5.67
C CYS A 122 -4.06 6.58 7.15
N GLU A 123 -3.35 5.48 7.42
CA GLU A 123 -3.06 5.06 8.80
C GLU A 123 -2.26 6.12 9.57
N ALA A 124 -1.24 6.72 8.95
CA ALA A 124 -0.43 7.76 9.58
C ALA A 124 -1.22 9.06 9.83
N GLU A 125 -2.13 9.44 8.94
CA GLU A 125 -3.03 10.59 9.10
C GLU A 125 -3.96 10.37 10.31
N LEU A 126 -4.64 9.22 10.38
CA LEU A 126 -5.51 8.89 11.50
C LEU A 126 -4.77 8.80 12.84
N LEU A 127 -3.55 8.25 12.85
CA LEU A 127 -2.73 8.20 14.05
C LEU A 127 -2.27 9.60 14.49
N ALA A 128 -1.94 10.49 13.55
CA ALA A 128 -1.57 11.86 13.87
C ALA A 128 -2.75 12.63 14.50
N GLU A 129 -3.95 12.51 13.93
CA GLU A 129 -5.17 13.08 14.51
C GLU A 129 -5.46 12.52 15.91
N ALA A 130 -5.29 11.21 16.11
CA ALA A 130 -5.50 10.58 17.41
C ALA A 130 -4.50 11.07 18.48
N VAL A 131 -3.24 11.32 18.09
CA VAL A 131 -2.23 11.89 18.99
C VAL A 131 -2.61 13.33 19.37
N GLU A 132 -3.04 14.15 18.41
CA GLU A 132 -3.47 15.53 18.66
C GLU A 132 -4.70 15.61 19.58
N LEU A 133 -5.68 14.71 19.40
CA LEU A 133 -6.89 14.66 20.23
C LEU A 133 -6.64 14.15 21.65
N ALA A 134 -5.58 13.37 21.84
CA ALA A 134 -5.22 12.78 23.13
C ALA A 134 -4.15 13.56 23.89
N SER A 135 -3.58 14.63 23.29
CA SER A 135 -2.60 15.55 23.88
C SER A 135 -3.26 16.75 24.55
#